data_AF-H2ERX5-F1
#
_entry.id   AF-H2ERX5-F1
#
_cell.length_a   1.000
_cell.length_b   1.000
_cell.length_c   1.000
_cell.angle_alpha   90.00
_cell.angle_beta   90.00
_cell.angle_gamma   90.00
#
_symmetry.space_group_name_H-M   'P 1'
#
loop_
_entity.id
_entity.type
_entity.pdbx_description
1 polymer ?
#
loop_
_entity_poly.entity_id
_entity_poly.type
_entity_poly.pdbx_seq_one_letter_code
_entity_poly.pdbx_strand_id
1 'polypeptide(L)'
;MLKANMRFKNPSGCEHCNEGEKDRTTLVEMIVLDDEDRLFISHKDYLGWLKALLEKGFKPISEHAALKIKRGQVDLFTANERVNGLLTNNSTDVYQQLWDE
;
A
#
# COMPACT_ATOMS: atom_id res chain seq x y z
N MET A 1 -19.79 -10.75 -4.23
CA MET A 1 -19.04 -9.67 -4.94
C MET A 1 -19.12 -8.40 -4.11
N LEU A 2 -18.00 -7.90 -3.61
CA LEU A 2 -17.93 -6.57 -2.97
C LEU A 2 -17.97 -5.50 -4.07
N LYS A 3 -19.03 -4.69 -4.12
CA LYS A 3 -19.09 -3.50 -4.99
C LYS A 3 -18.03 -2.51 -4.49
N ALA A 4 -17.04 -2.16 -5.31
CA ALA A 4 -16.02 -1.20 -4.94
C ALA A 4 -16.66 0.18 -4.74
N ASN A 5 -16.45 0.78 -3.56
CA ASN A 5 -16.99 2.08 -3.17
C ASN A 5 -15.87 3.12 -3.11
N MET A 6 -15.01 3.15 -4.12
CA MET A 6 -13.89 4.09 -4.15
C MET A 6 -14.39 5.53 -4.11
N ARG A 7 -13.75 6.38 -3.30
CA ARG A 7 -14.08 7.80 -3.14
C ARG A 7 -12.84 8.63 -3.39
N PHE A 8 -13.04 9.81 -3.97
CA PHE A 8 -12.01 10.82 -4.16
C PHE A 8 -12.31 12.03 -3.29
N LYS A 9 -11.28 12.67 -2.74
CA LYS A 9 -11.48 13.88 -1.93
C LYS A 9 -11.99 15.03 -2.80
N ASN A 10 -12.87 15.86 -2.24
CA ASN A 10 -13.26 17.14 -2.84
C ASN A 10 -12.30 18.23 -2.33
N PRO A 11 -11.38 18.77 -3.16
CA PRO A 11 -10.37 19.73 -2.71
C PRO A 11 -10.98 21.03 -2.19
N SER A 12 -12.13 21.44 -2.73
CA SER A 12 -12.84 22.65 -2.28
C SER A 12 -13.45 22.51 -0.88
N GLY A 13 -13.53 21.27 -0.36
CA GLY A 13 -14.11 20.98 0.94
C GLY A 13 -15.62 21.28 1.05
N CYS A 14 -16.12 21.20 2.27
CA CYS A 14 -17.44 21.67 2.69
C CYS A 14 -17.41 21.97 4.20
N GLU A 15 -18.53 22.40 4.78
CA GLU A 15 -18.63 22.71 6.23
C GLU A 15 -18.37 21.51 7.17
N HIS A 16 -18.28 20.29 6.64
CA HIS A 16 -18.10 19.06 7.42
C HIS A 16 -16.71 18.43 7.33
N CYS A 17 -15.80 18.98 6.51
CA CYS A 17 -14.48 18.40 6.28
C CYS A 17 -13.39 19.47 6.18
N ASN A 18 -12.14 19.02 6.14
CA ASN A 18 -10.99 19.82 5.77
C ASN A 18 -10.51 19.36 4.39
N GLU A 19 -10.80 20.14 3.34
CA GLU A 19 -10.37 19.86 1.96
C GLU A 19 -10.72 18.43 1.47
N GLY A 20 -11.89 17.94 1.89
CA GLY A 20 -12.40 16.62 1.50
C GLY A 20 -12.01 15.48 2.43
N GLU A 21 -11.22 15.73 3.48
CA GLU A 21 -10.84 14.73 4.49
C GLU A 21 -11.45 15.06 5.86
N LYS A 22 -11.84 14.03 6.59
CA LYS A 22 -12.28 14.13 7.99
C LYS A 22 -11.71 12.93 8.75
N ASP A 23 -11.12 13.20 9.90
CA ASP A 23 -10.46 12.21 10.76
C ASP A 23 -9.23 11.54 10.12
N ARG A 24 -8.67 10.54 10.81
CA ARG A 24 -7.51 9.76 10.35
C ARG A 24 -7.78 8.28 10.54
N THR A 25 -7.10 7.46 9.76
CA THR A 25 -7.19 6.00 9.90
C THR A 25 -5.81 5.37 9.81
N THR A 26 -5.59 4.29 10.55
CA THR A 26 -4.28 3.64 10.67
C THR A 26 -4.05 2.63 9.56
N LEU A 27 -2.89 2.66 8.92
CA LEU A 27 -2.38 1.54 8.12
C LEU A 27 -1.46 0.69 9.00
N VAL A 28 -1.61 -0.61 8.89
CA VAL A 28 -0.87 -1.59 9.69
C VAL A 28 -0.27 -2.61 8.75
N GLU A 29 1.02 -2.85 8.92
CA GLU A 29 1.77 -3.98 8.41
C GLU A 29 2.27 -4.76 9.63
N MET A 30 2.06 -6.08 9.63
CA MET A 30 2.38 -6.91 10.78
C MET A 30 3.09 -8.16 10.33
N ILE A 31 4.29 -8.35 10.85
CA ILE A 31 5.07 -9.58 10.70
C ILE A 31 4.97 -10.33 12.01
N VAL A 32 4.50 -11.57 11.96
CA VAL A 32 4.47 -12.48 13.11
C VAL A 32 5.63 -13.45 12.93
N LEU A 33 6.65 -13.34 13.77
CA LEU A 33 7.90 -14.08 13.62
C LEU A 33 7.77 -15.52 14.14
N ASP A 34 8.23 -16.47 13.33
CA ASP A 34 8.45 -17.87 13.68
C ASP A 34 9.91 -18.30 13.48
N ASP A 35 10.20 -19.60 13.64
CA ASP A 35 11.55 -20.13 13.52
C ASP A 35 12.10 -20.08 12.09
N GLU A 36 11.24 -20.12 11.06
CA GLU A 36 11.67 -19.98 9.67
C GLU A 36 12.15 -18.54 9.40
N ASP A 37 11.43 -17.54 9.92
CA ASP A 37 11.82 -16.13 9.81
C ASP A 37 13.19 -15.88 10.45
N ARG A 38 13.48 -16.54 11.59
CA ARG A 38 14.77 -16.42 12.28
C ARG A 38 15.93 -16.96 11.43
N LEU A 39 15.71 -18.00 10.63
CA LEU A 39 16.72 -18.52 9.73
C LEU A 39 17.06 -17.50 8.65
N PHE A 40 16.05 -16.86 8.03
CA PHE A 40 16.29 -15.82 7.04
C PHE A 40 17.05 -14.62 7.64
N ILE A 41 16.66 -14.16 8.83
CA ILE A 41 17.34 -13.07 9.53
C ILE A 41 18.80 -13.43 9.81
N SER A 42 19.06 -14.63 10.33
CA SER A 42 20.42 -15.12 10.64
C SER A 42 21.31 -15.16 9.39
N HIS A 43 20.76 -15.60 8.25
CA HIS A 43 21.48 -15.65 6.99
C HIS A 43 21.54 -14.31 6.24
N LYS A 44 20.88 -13.27 6.75
CA LYS A 44 20.69 -11.97 6.07
C LYS A 44 20.00 -12.12 4.70
N ASP A 45 19.17 -13.15 4.54
CA ASP A 45 18.44 -13.41 3.30
C ASP A 45 17.08 -12.71 3.33
N TYR A 46 17.10 -11.39 3.13
CA TYR A 46 15.89 -10.56 3.17
C TYR A 46 14.97 -10.78 1.97
N LEU A 47 15.52 -11.19 0.81
CA LEU A 47 14.73 -11.46 -0.39
C LEU A 47 13.98 -12.79 -0.27
N GLY A 48 14.67 -13.83 0.20
CA GLY A 48 14.05 -15.11 0.54
C GLY A 48 12.98 -14.93 1.63
N TRP A 49 13.27 -14.09 2.64
CA TRP A 49 12.31 -13.79 3.68
C TRP A 49 11.03 -13.15 3.15
N LEU A 50 11.14 -12.11 2.31
CA LEU A 50 9.98 -11.44 1.72
C LEU A 50 9.13 -12.43 0.90
N LYS A 51 9.77 -13.32 0.13
CA LYS A 51 9.08 -14.35 -0.64
C LYS A 51 8.30 -15.30 0.28
N ALA A 52 8.93 -15.82 1.32
CA ALA A 52 8.30 -16.71 2.30
C ALA A 52 7.13 -16.03 3.03
N LEU A 53 7.30 -14.76 3.44
CA LEU A 53 6.22 -13.97 4.05
C LEU A 53 5.01 -13.87 3.12
N LEU A 54 5.21 -13.50 1.85
CA LEU A 54 4.13 -13.38 0.87
C LEU A 54 3.41 -14.72 0.65
N GLU A 55 4.15 -15.83 0.60
CA GLU A 55 3.59 -17.18 0.51
C GLU A 55 2.76 -17.56 1.75
N LYS A 56 3.19 -17.16 2.95
CA LYS A 56 2.43 -17.31 4.21
C LYS A 56 1.17 -16.42 4.29
N GLY A 57 1.01 -15.48 3.36
CA GLY A 57 -0.13 -14.57 3.33
C GLY A 57 0.10 -13.24 4.05
N PHE A 58 1.35 -12.90 4.39
CA PHE A 58 1.71 -11.54 4.79
C PHE A 58 1.17 -10.53 3.77
N LYS A 59 0.69 -9.40 4.29
CA LYS A 59 0.16 -8.30 3.48
C LYS A 59 1.05 -7.07 3.70
N PRO A 60 1.78 -6.62 2.66
CA PRO A 60 2.48 -5.35 2.73
C PRO A 60 1.54 -4.20 3.07
N ILE A 61 2.07 -3.11 3.60
CA ILE A 61 1.28 -1.92 3.93
C ILE A 61 0.45 -1.39 2.73
N SER A 62 0.96 -1.55 1.50
CA SER A 62 0.27 -1.16 0.25
C SER A 62 -1.04 -1.93 0.02
N GLU A 63 -1.11 -3.21 0.41
CA GLU A 63 -2.33 -4.01 0.34
C GLU A 63 -3.40 -3.52 1.33
N HIS A 64 -2.98 -3.11 2.53
CA HIS A 64 -3.91 -2.52 3.50
C HIS A 64 -4.42 -1.16 3.02
N ALA A 65 -3.56 -0.32 2.43
CA ALA A 65 -3.98 0.92 1.80
C ALA A 65 -4.97 0.66 0.66
N ALA A 66 -4.67 -0.27 -0.24
CA ALA A 66 -5.57 -0.67 -1.33
C ALA A 66 -6.93 -1.16 -0.84
N LEU A 67 -6.96 -1.92 0.27
CA LEU A 67 -8.21 -2.34 0.90
C LEU A 67 -9.05 -1.14 1.38
N LYS A 68 -8.43 -0.15 2.03
CA LYS A 68 -9.14 1.05 2.51
C LYS A 68 -9.63 1.94 1.38
N ILE A 69 -8.87 2.05 0.29
CA ILE A 69 -9.27 2.76 -0.93
C ILE A 69 -10.48 2.07 -1.56
N LYS A 70 -10.44 0.74 -1.74
CA LYS A 70 -11.58 -0.06 -2.26
C LYS A 70 -12.84 0.10 -1.42
N ARG A 71 -12.68 0.33 -0.11
CA ARG A 71 -13.78 0.58 0.84
C ARG A 71 -14.25 2.03 0.89
N GLY A 72 -13.59 2.96 0.18
CA GLY A 72 -13.91 4.39 0.21
C GLY A 72 -13.55 5.08 1.51
N GLN A 73 -12.59 4.54 2.27
CA GLN A 73 -12.14 5.09 3.54
C GLN A 73 -11.00 6.09 3.40
N VAL A 74 -10.23 5.99 2.30
CA VAL A 74 -9.08 6.86 2.01
C VAL A 74 -9.07 7.19 0.53
N ASP A 75 -8.71 8.42 0.20
CA ASP A 75 -8.50 8.90 -1.16
C ASP A 75 -7.25 8.28 -1.80
N LEU A 76 -7.33 7.89 -3.08
CA LEU A 76 -6.26 7.19 -3.79
C LEU A 76 -4.96 8.01 -3.83
N PHE A 77 -5.04 9.28 -4.22
CA PHE A 77 -3.86 10.12 -4.41
C PHE A 77 -3.19 10.43 -3.08
N THR A 78 -4.01 10.71 -2.07
CA THR A 78 -3.55 10.98 -0.72
C THR A 78 -2.90 9.74 -0.07
N ALA A 79 -3.39 8.53 -0.38
CA ALA A 79 -2.72 7.30 0.02
C ALA A 79 -1.39 7.09 -0.73
N ASN A 80 -1.35 7.40 -2.03
CA ASN A 80 -0.16 7.23 -2.87
C ASN A 80 1.00 8.14 -2.45
N GLU A 81 0.72 9.35 -1.97
CA GLU A 81 1.73 10.26 -1.42
C GLU A 81 2.40 9.73 -0.14
N ARG A 82 1.74 8.82 0.59
CA ARG A 82 2.18 8.35 1.92
C ARG A 82 2.64 6.90 1.94
N VAL A 83 2.30 6.12 0.93
CA VAL A 83 2.54 4.67 0.88
C VAL A 83 3.37 4.33 -0.36
N ASN A 84 4.64 4.01 -0.14
CA ASN A 84 5.54 3.58 -1.21
C ASN A 84 5.02 2.30 -1.88
N GLY A 85 5.11 2.28 -3.21
CA GLY A 85 4.71 1.12 -4.01
C GLY A 85 3.20 0.86 -4.03
N LEU A 86 2.37 1.84 -3.66
CA LEU A 86 0.91 1.73 -3.82
C LEU A 86 0.52 1.71 -5.30
N LEU A 87 1.09 2.63 -6.08
CA LEU A 87 1.10 2.58 -7.53
C LEU A 87 2.48 2.08 -7.95
N THR A 88 2.56 0.84 -8.39
CA THR A 88 3.81 0.25 -8.87
C THR A 88 4.03 0.64 -10.32
N ASN A 89 5.10 1.38 -10.58
CA ASN A 89 5.77 1.34 -11.87
C ASN A 89 6.75 0.17 -11.80
N ASN A 90 6.66 -0.77 -12.73
CA ASN A 90 7.68 -1.80 -12.79
C ASN A 90 8.97 -1.20 -13.42
N SER A 91 10.13 -1.81 -13.19
CA SER A 91 11.38 -1.29 -13.74
C SER A 91 11.36 -1.20 -15.27
N THR A 92 10.63 -2.08 -15.94
CA THR A 92 10.46 -2.07 -17.40
C THR A 92 9.75 -0.81 -17.87
N ASP A 93 8.67 -0.39 -17.21
CA ASP A 93 7.92 0.83 -17.54
C ASP A 93 8.81 2.06 -17.39
N VAL A 94 9.61 2.11 -16.32
CA VAL A 94 10.57 3.20 -16.08
C VAL A 94 11.62 3.25 -17.17
N TYR A 95 12.21 2.09 -17.54
CA TYR A 95 13.20 2.03 -18.60
C TYR A 95 12.62 2.41 -19.97
N GLN A 96 11.35 2.11 -20.25
CA GLN A 96 10.69 2.55 -21.48
C GLN A 96 10.57 4.09 -21.52
N GLN A 97 10.06 4.68 -20.44
CA GLN A 97 9.83 6.13 -20.36
C GLN A 97 11.10 6.98 -20.41
N LEU A 98 12.25 6.44 -19.98
CA LEU A 98 13.53 7.16 -20.05
C LEU A 98 13.96 7.52 -21.47
N TRP A 99 13.43 6.82 -22.49
CA TRP A 99 13.79 7.03 -23.90
C TRP A 99 12.66 7.66 -24.72
N ASP A 100 11.54 7.99 -24.08
CA ASP A 100 10.45 8.75 -24.68
C ASP A 100 10.75 10.25 -24.53
N GLU A 101 11.57 10.81 -25.45
CA GLU A 101 11.75 12.27 -25.62
C GLU A 101 10.62 12.92 -26.42
#